data_AF-A0A9W9U1E1-F1
#
_entry.id   AF-A0A9W9U1E1-F1
#
_cell.length_a   1.000
_cell.length_b   1.000
_cell.length_c   1.000
_cell.angle_alpha   90.00
_cell.angle_beta   90.00
_cell.angle_gamma   90.00
#
_symmetry.space_group_name_H-M   'P 1'
#
loop_
_entity.id
_entity.type
_entity.pdbx_description
1 polymer ?
#
loop_
_entity_poly.entity_id
_entity_poly.type
_entity_poly.pdbx_seq_one_letter_code
_entity_poly.pdbx_strand_id
1 'polypeptide(L)'
;MVNLSLYLVTDSTPAILKGRDLCTVVEEALKGGVTVVQYRDKTSDTGVLVETARKLHNLCQSYGVPLLINDRVDVAVAVGAEGVHLGQDDMSWSIATTVS
;
A
#
# COMPACT_ATOMS: atom_id res chain seq x y z
N MET A 1 -11.76 -4.98 13.86
CA MET A 1 -12.58 -4.41 12.78
C MET A 1 -11.76 -3.30 12.14
N VAL A 2 -11.50 -3.31 10.83
CA VAL A 2 -10.65 -2.31 10.17
C VAL A 2 -11.39 -0.97 10.12
N ASN A 3 -10.75 0.11 10.57
CA ASN A 3 -11.34 1.45 10.54
C ASN A 3 -11.08 2.10 9.17
N LEU A 4 -12.12 2.32 8.39
CA LEU A 4 -12.03 2.90 7.04
C LEU A 4 -12.38 4.41 6.99
N SER A 5 -12.37 5.10 8.14
CA SER A 5 -12.81 6.50 8.24
C SER A 5 -11.98 7.44 7.37
N LEU A 6 -10.67 7.18 7.22
CA LEU A 6 -9.80 7.93 6.33
C LEU A 6 -8.83 6.99 5.62
N TYR A 7 -9.15 6.69 4.36
CA TYR A 7 -8.40 5.76 3.51
C TYR A 7 -7.50 6.55 2.56
N LEU A 8 -6.19 6.42 2.71
CA LEU A 8 -5.21 7.01 1.80
C LEU A 8 -4.88 6.05 0.67
N VAL A 9 -5.06 6.48 -0.58
CA VAL A 9 -4.49 5.80 -1.76
C VAL A 9 -3.28 6.61 -2.21
N THR A 10 -2.10 5.99 -2.25
CA THR A 10 -0.90 6.66 -2.74
C THR A 10 -0.88 6.70 -4.25
N ASP A 11 -0.20 7.69 -4.82
CA ASP A 11 0.20 7.71 -6.22
C ASP A 11 1.67 8.14 -6.28
N SER A 12 2.54 7.22 -6.70
CA SER A 12 3.99 7.45 -6.79
C SER A 12 4.39 8.35 -7.97
N THR A 13 3.45 8.77 -8.82
CA THR A 13 3.80 9.53 -10.02
C THR A 13 4.35 10.91 -9.64
N PRO A 14 5.33 11.44 -10.40
CA PRO A 14 5.88 12.76 -10.16
C PRO A 14 4.83 13.88 -10.14
N ALA A 15 3.71 13.71 -10.87
CA ALA A 15 2.61 14.65 -10.91
C ALA A 15 1.93 14.83 -9.53
N ILE A 16 1.84 13.76 -8.74
CA ILE A 16 1.22 13.77 -7.42
C ILE A 16 2.24 14.04 -6.32
N LEU A 17 3.42 13.44 -6.40
CA LEU A 17 4.47 13.63 -5.40
C LEU A 17 5.12 15.02 -5.47
N LYS A 18 5.15 15.66 -6.65
CA LYS A 18 5.78 16.97 -6.89
C LYS A 18 7.22 17.03 -6.35
N GLY A 19 7.97 15.93 -6.48
CA GLY A 19 9.34 15.78 -6.00
C GLY A 19 9.48 15.47 -4.50
N ARG A 20 8.38 15.25 -3.76
CA ARG A 20 8.43 14.78 -2.37
C ARG A 20 8.67 13.29 -2.29
N ASP A 21 9.35 12.86 -1.24
CA ASP A 21 9.48 11.44 -0.91
C ASP A 21 8.13 10.86 -0.48
N LEU A 22 7.79 9.67 -1.00
CA LEU A 22 6.51 9.02 -0.74
C LEU A 22 6.36 8.65 0.74
N CYS A 23 7.42 8.17 1.39
CA CYS A 23 7.35 7.79 2.81
C CYS A 23 7.06 9.01 3.67
N THR A 24 7.68 10.16 3.39
CA THR A 24 7.37 11.42 4.08
C THR A 24 5.91 11.82 3.91
N VAL A 25 5.35 11.72 2.71
CA VAL A 25 3.94 12.06 2.46
C VAL A 25 3.01 11.13 3.25
N VAL A 26 3.31 9.83 3.28
CA VAL A 26 2.53 8.85 4.04
C VAL A 26 2.65 9.10 5.54
N GLU A 27 3.84 9.42 6.05
CA GLU A 27 4.06 9.73 7.47
C GLU A 27 3.22 10.92 7.93
N GLU A 28 3.21 12.01 7.16
CA GLU A 28 2.40 13.18 7.49
C GLU A 28 0.90 12.87 7.45
N ALA A 29 0.47 11.99 6.55
CA ALA A 29 -0.91 11.53 6.50
C ALA A 29 -1.28 10.64 7.71
N LEU A 30 -0.37 9.78 8.15
CA LEU A 30 -0.52 8.98 9.37
C LEU A 30 -0.64 9.87 10.61
N LYS A 31 0.20 10.90 10.73
CA LYS A 31 0.08 11.94 11.79
C LYS A 31 -1.26 12.69 11.72
N GLY A 32 -1.81 12.85 10.52
CA GLY A 32 -3.14 13.43 10.28
C GLY A 32 -4.33 12.50 10.61
N GLY A 33 -4.08 11.27 11.05
CA GLY A 33 -5.13 10.33 11.45
C GLY A 33 -5.66 9.43 10.34
N VAL A 34 -4.88 9.19 9.28
CA VAL A 34 -5.18 8.13 8.30
C VAL A 34 -5.29 6.78 9.00
N THR A 35 -6.33 6.02 8.66
CA THR A 35 -6.65 4.74 9.32
C THR A 35 -6.37 3.52 8.44
N VAL A 36 -6.14 3.70 7.14
CA VAL A 36 -5.67 2.69 6.18
C VAL A 36 -4.83 3.35 5.09
N VAL A 37 -3.73 2.72 4.69
CA VAL A 37 -2.91 3.15 3.54
C VAL A 37 -2.94 2.08 2.46
N GLN A 38 -3.15 2.48 1.20
CA GLN A 38 -2.99 1.64 0.04
C GLN A 38 -1.83 2.14 -0.82
N TYR A 39 -0.83 1.30 -1.01
CA TYR A 39 0.26 1.54 -1.93
C TYR A 39 -0.13 1.11 -3.35
N ARG A 40 -0.16 2.09 -4.26
CA ARG A 40 -0.45 1.90 -5.68
C ARG A 40 0.65 2.48 -6.54
N ASP A 41 1.29 1.60 -7.30
CA ASP A 41 2.34 1.95 -8.25
C ASP A 41 2.19 1.08 -9.51
N LYS A 42 1.98 1.71 -10.67
CA LYS A 42 1.79 1.03 -11.96
C LYS A 42 3.02 1.11 -12.87
N THR A 43 4.06 1.83 -12.45
CA THR A 43 5.13 2.26 -13.34
C THR A 43 6.51 1.79 -12.91
N SER A 44 6.72 1.57 -11.61
CA SER A 44 8.01 1.14 -11.10
C SER A 44 8.28 -0.34 -11.35
N ASP A 45 9.55 -0.67 -11.57
CA ASP A 45 10.03 -2.05 -11.59
C ASP A 45 9.73 -2.78 -10.27
N THR A 46 9.50 -4.09 -10.36
CA THR A 46 9.16 -4.93 -9.21
C THR A 46 10.11 -4.79 -8.02
N GLY A 47 11.42 -4.72 -8.27
CA GLY A 47 12.41 -4.58 -7.18
C GLY A 47 12.26 -3.25 -6.40
N VAL A 48 12.05 -2.15 -7.13
CA VAL A 48 11.84 -0.82 -6.54
C VAL A 48 10.53 -0.78 -5.77
N LEU A 49 9.50 -1.41 -6.32
CA LEU A 49 8.17 -1.48 -5.72
C LEU A 49 8.21 -2.29 -4.41
N VAL A 50 8.89 -3.43 -4.36
CA VAL A 50 9.07 -4.23 -3.13
C VAL A 50 9.85 -3.45 -2.07
N GLU A 51 10.93 -2.76 -2.44
CA GLU A 51 11.71 -1.96 -1.49
C GLU A 51 10.87 -0.83 -0.88
N THR A 52 10.10 -0.13 -1.72
CA THR A 52 9.21 0.96 -1.31
C THR A 52 8.08 0.43 -0.43
N ALA A 53 7.42 -0.66 -0.84
CA ALA A 53 6.37 -1.32 -0.07
C ALA A 53 6.88 -1.74 1.32
N ARG A 54 8.11 -2.26 1.43
CA ARG A 54 8.70 -2.62 2.72
C ARG A 54 8.94 -1.40 3.63
N LYS A 55 9.41 -0.28 3.08
CA LYS A 55 9.58 0.97 3.84
C LYS A 55 8.23 1.48 4.34
N LEU A 56 7.22 1.50 3.47
CA LEU A 56 5.86 1.90 3.82
C LEU A 56 5.23 0.97 4.85
N HIS A 57 5.46 -0.34 4.75
CA HIS A 57 4.92 -1.33 5.67
C HIS A 57 5.44 -1.12 7.09
N ASN A 58 6.76 -1.01 7.25
CA ASN A 58 7.39 -0.71 8.54
C ASN A 58 6.88 0.62 9.12
N LEU A 59 6.72 1.64 8.27
CA LEU A 59 6.17 2.92 8.67
C LEU A 59 4.73 2.78 9.17
N CYS A 60 3.83 2.19 8.40
CA CYS A 60 2.42 2.03 8.77
C CYS A 60 2.26 1.16 10.05
N GLN A 61 3.06 0.10 10.20
CA GLN A 61 3.09 -0.71 11.42
C GLN A 61 3.44 0.10 12.67
N SER A 62 4.40 1.04 12.58
CA SER A 62 4.75 1.90 13.72
C SER A 62 3.61 2.81 14.20
N TYR A 63 2.62 3.06 13.34
CA TYR A 63 1.40 3.83 13.65
C TYR A 63 0.18 2.92 13.91
N GLY A 64 0.32 1.59 13.83
CA GLY A 64 -0.79 0.63 13.97
C GLY A 64 -1.82 0.71 12.84
N VAL A 65 -1.41 1.20 11.66
CA VAL A 65 -2.26 1.37 10.49
C VAL A 65 -1.90 0.27 9.46
N PRO A 66 -2.88 -0.44 8.87
CA PRO A 66 -2.58 -1.48 7.89
C PRO A 66 -2.14 -0.89 6.55
N LEU A 67 -1.25 -1.61 5.85
CA LEU A 67 -0.86 -1.32 4.48
C LEU A 67 -1.49 -2.33 3.53
N LEU A 68 -2.12 -1.84 2.47
CA LEU A 68 -2.69 -2.64 1.38
C LEU A 68 -1.90 -2.42 0.09
N ILE A 69 -1.57 -3.50 -0.63
CA ILE A 69 -0.89 -3.41 -1.92
C ILE A 69 -1.92 -3.52 -3.05
N ASN A 70 -1.89 -2.62 -4.02
CA ASN A 70 -2.84 -2.64 -5.14
C ASN A 70 -2.40 -3.61 -6.26
N ASP A 71 -3.29 -4.50 -6.68
CA ASP A 71 -3.21 -5.46 -7.82
C ASP A 71 -2.00 -6.42 -7.83
N ARG A 72 -1.05 -6.27 -6.91
CA ARG A 72 0.21 -7.03 -6.87
C ARG A 72 0.31 -7.95 -5.65
N VAL A 73 -0.29 -9.13 -5.79
CA VAL A 73 -0.24 -10.19 -4.77
C VAL A 73 1.19 -10.64 -4.49
N ASP A 74 2.02 -10.76 -5.52
CA ASP A 74 3.41 -11.17 -5.42
C ASP A 74 4.23 -10.24 -4.51
N VAL A 75 3.99 -8.93 -4.62
CA VAL A 75 4.61 -7.92 -3.76
C VAL A 75 4.09 -8.01 -2.33
N ALA A 76 2.77 -8.13 -2.16
CA ALA A 76 2.17 -8.22 -0.83
C ALA A 76 2.72 -9.42 -0.05
N VAL A 77 2.87 -10.57 -0.70
CA VAL A 77 3.50 -11.76 -0.13
C VAL A 77 4.97 -11.49 0.19
N ALA A 78 5.72 -10.85 -0.71
CA ALA A 78 7.14 -10.56 -0.51
C ALA A 78 7.40 -9.62 0.68
N VAL A 79 6.47 -8.70 0.99
CA VAL A 79 6.63 -7.74 2.10
C VAL A 79 5.84 -8.11 3.36
N GLY A 80 4.96 -9.13 3.30
CA GLY A 80 4.10 -9.49 4.42
C GLY A 80 3.01 -8.45 4.72
N ALA A 81 2.49 -7.79 3.68
CA ALA A 81 1.43 -6.78 3.84
C ALA A 81 0.13 -7.39 4.34
N GLU A 82 -0.67 -6.60 5.09
CA GLU A 82 -1.90 -7.06 5.73
C GLU A 82 -3.04 -7.36 4.73
N GLY A 83 -2.90 -6.94 3.47
CA GLY A 83 -3.85 -7.29 2.42
C GLY A 83 -3.47 -6.79 1.04
N VAL A 84 -4.22 -7.29 0.05
CA VAL A 84 -4.16 -6.86 -1.34
C VAL A 84 -5.51 -6.26 -1.72
N HIS A 85 -5.51 -5.14 -2.42
CA HIS A 85 -6.70 -4.63 -3.08
C HIS A 85 -6.66 -5.05 -4.56
N LEU A 86 -7.66 -5.83 -4.98
CA LEU A 86 -7.83 -6.25 -6.38
C LEU A 86 -9.01 -5.49 -6.99
N GLY A 87 -8.79 -4.84 -8.14
CA GLY A 87 -9.87 -4.24 -8.92
C GLY A 87 -10.83 -5.29 -9.51
N GLN A 88 -12.05 -4.89 -9.87
CA GLN A 88 -13.09 -5.80 -10.40
C GLN A 88 -12.71 -6.52 -11.70
N ASP A 89 -11.76 -5.99 -12.48
CA ASP A 89 -11.33 -6.55 -13.76
C ASP A 89 -10.05 -7.40 -13.67
N ASP A 90 -9.35 -7.37 -12.53
CA ASP A 90 -8.08 -8.06 -12.35
C ASP A 90 -8.24 -9.24 -11.39
N MET A 91 -8.34 -10.43 -12.00
CA MET A 91 -8.32 -11.76 -11.38
C MET A 91 -9.65 -12.22 -10.75
N SER A 92 -10.15 -13.37 -11.21
CA SER A 92 -11.28 -14.07 -10.61
C SER A 92 -11.08 -14.17 -9.09
N TRP A 93 -12.08 -13.71 -8.32
CA TRP A 93 -12.17 -13.70 -6.85
C TRP A 93 -11.77 -15.01 -6.14
N SER A 94 -11.59 -16.09 -6.90
CA SER A 94 -11.30 -17.46 -6.48
C SER A 94 -9.89 -17.69 -5.90
N ILE A 95 -8.92 -16.79 -6.09
CA ILE A 95 -7.51 -17.05 -5.69
C ILE A 95 -7.09 -16.25 -4.43
N ALA A 96 -7.86 -15.23 -4.01
CA ALA A 96 -7.44 -14.30 -2.94
C ALA A 96 -7.70 -14.77 -1.50
N THR A 97 -8.12 -16.02 -1.25
CA THR A 97 -8.55 -16.48 0.10
C THR A 97 -7.69 -17.57 0.72
N THR A 98 -6.38 -17.63 0.46
CA THR A 98 -5.49 -18.46 1.30
C THR A 98 -4.08 -17.91 1.38
N VAL A 99 -3.82 -17.20 2.48
CA VAL A 99 -2.52 -17.26 3.15
C VAL A 99 -2.85 -17.35 4.63
N SER A 100 -2.82 -18.59 5.14
CA SER A 100 -2.86 -18.90 6.58
C SER A 100 -1.49 -18.75 7.20
#